data_AF-A0A510JJE6-F1
#
_entry.id   AF-A0A510JJE6-F1
#
_cell.length_a   1.000
_cell.length_b   1.000
_cell.length_c   1.000
_cell.angle_alpha   90.00
_cell.angle_beta   90.00
_cell.angle_gamma   90.00
#
_symmetry.space_group_name_H-M   'P 1'
#
loop_
_entity.id
_entity.type
_entity.pdbx_description
1 polymer ?
#
loop_
_entity_poly.entity_id
_entity_poly.type
_entity_poly.pdbx_seq_one_letter_code
_entity_poly.pdbx_strand_id
1 'polypeptide(L)'
;MEFENEKKILENETANEEENVITEEEKRRQKLFEIEKKLGRHNNEKEIKNRRNNKIMKYFALATNMVYILSLPILLMLGLYMLLKKYLFKADQPLVLVIFLVIGAVSGYWSLIKQVNNIK
;
A
#
# COMPACT_ATOMS: atom_id res chain seq x y z
N MET A 1 -40.60 30.01 48.71
CA MET A 1 -40.57 30.27 47.26
C MET A 1 -39.39 31.15 46.85
N GLU A 2 -39.01 32.19 47.60
CA GLU A 2 -37.85 33.05 47.26
C GLU A 2 -36.50 32.31 47.29
N PHE A 3 -36.22 31.55 48.36
CA PHE A 3 -34.95 30.79 48.50
C PHE A 3 -34.69 29.78 47.36
N GLU A 4 -35.75 29.22 46.77
CA GLU A 4 -35.64 28.25 45.68
C GLU A 4 -35.36 28.94 44.35
N ASN A 5 -35.83 30.18 44.17
CA ASN A 5 -35.50 31.00 43.01
C ASN A 5 -34.08 31.55 43.09
N GLU A 6 -33.62 32.03 44.25
CA GLU A 6 -32.23 32.48 44.42
C GLU A 6 -31.24 31.33 44.18
N LYS A 7 -31.53 30.12 44.68
CA LYS A 7 -30.69 28.95 44.44
C LYS A 7 -30.62 28.60 42.94
N LYS A 8 -31.73 28.67 42.21
CA LYS A 8 -31.75 28.43 40.75
C LYS A 8 -30.98 29.49 39.97
N ILE A 9 -31.00 30.74 40.39
CA ILE A 9 -30.23 31.82 39.74
C ILE A 9 -28.73 31.56 39.92
N LEU A 10 -28.31 31.20 41.13
CA LEU A 10 -26.90 30.95 41.46
C LEU A 10 -26.35 29.68 40.77
N GLU A 11 -27.17 28.63 40.64
CA GLU A 11 -26.85 27.42 39.85
C GLU A 11 -26.73 27.73 38.35
N ASN A 12 -27.57 28.63 37.82
CA ASN A 12 -27.49 29.04 36.41
C ASN A 12 -26.28 29.94 36.11
N GLU A 13 -25.90 30.83 37.05
CA GLU A 13 -24.70 31.67 36.91
C GLU A 13 -23.43 30.83 36.94
N THR A 14 -23.33 29.90 37.90
CA THR A 14 -22.17 28.98 37.99
C THR A 14 -22.07 28.05 36.78
N ALA A 15 -23.18 27.50 36.28
CA ALA A 15 -23.18 26.70 35.05
C ALA A 15 -22.74 27.52 33.81
N ASN A 16 -23.15 28.78 33.71
CA ASN A 16 -22.73 29.68 32.62
C ASN A 16 -21.24 30.05 32.71
N GLU A 17 -20.69 30.22 33.92
CA GLU A 17 -19.26 30.48 34.11
C GLU A 17 -18.41 29.26 33.71
N GLU A 18 -18.82 28.05 34.11
CA GLU A 18 -18.16 26.81 33.72
C GLU A 18 -18.19 26.58 32.21
N GLU A 19 -19.34 26.83 31.56
CA GLU A 19 -19.49 26.74 30.10
C GLU A 19 -18.57 27.75 29.36
N ASN A 20 -18.45 28.98 29.88
CA ASN A 20 -17.58 29.99 29.31
C ASN A 20 -16.08 29.63 29.44
N VAL A 21 -15.67 29.04 30.57
CA VAL A 21 -14.28 28.59 30.78
C VAL A 21 -13.94 27.43 29.83
N ILE A 22 -14.84 26.46 29.68
CA ILE A 22 -14.67 25.34 28.73
C ILE A 22 -14.54 25.86 27.30
N THR A 23 -15.38 26.83 26.92
CA THR A 23 -15.38 27.47 25.60
C THR A 23 -14.08 28.25 25.31
N GLU A 24 -13.53 28.94 26.31
CA GLU A 24 -12.23 29.64 26.21
C GLU A 24 -11.06 28.65 26.05
N GLU A 25 -11.06 27.53 26.78
CA GLU A 25 -10.06 26.48 26.62
C GLU A 25 -10.12 25.83 25.24
N GLU A 26 -11.31 25.55 24.72
CA GLU A 26 -11.49 25.02 23.37
C GLU A 26 -10.96 25.98 22.31
N LYS A 27 -11.24 27.29 22.43
CA LYS A 27 -10.69 28.32 21.53
C LYS A 27 -9.16 28.35 21.57
N ARG A 28 -8.53 28.18 22.74
CA ARG A 28 -7.06 28.11 22.85
C ARG A 28 -6.48 26.86 22.18
N ARG A 29 -7.12 25.70 22.38
CA ARG A 29 -6.73 24.43 21.73
C ARG A 29 -6.85 24.52 20.21
N GLN A 30 -7.91 25.15 19.71
CA GLN A 30 -8.10 25.39 18.27
C GLN A 30 -7.01 26.31 17.69
N LYS A 31 -6.69 27.42 18.38
CA LYS A 31 -5.58 28.31 17.98
C LYS A 31 -4.23 27.58 17.97
N LEU A 32 -3.96 26.76 18.98
CA LEU A 32 -2.74 25.96 19.05
C LEU A 32 -2.66 24.95 17.89
N PHE A 33 -3.77 24.27 17.59
CA PHE A 33 -3.88 23.35 16.46
C PHE A 33 -3.65 24.04 15.12
N GLU A 34 -4.21 25.24 14.90
CA GLU A 34 -3.95 26.03 13.69
C GLU A 34 -2.49 26.44 13.56
N ILE A 35 -1.85 26.84 14.67
CA ILE A 35 -0.43 27.19 14.71
C ILE A 35 0.42 25.96 14.36
N GLU A 36 0.15 24.80 14.97
CA GLU A 36 0.85 23.54 14.66
C GLU A 36 0.64 23.08 13.20
N LYS A 37 -0.57 23.29 12.66
CA LYS A 37 -0.88 23.03 11.26
C LYS A 37 -0.10 23.95 10.33
N LYS A 38 0.01 25.25 10.65
CA LYS A 38 0.82 26.24 9.90
C LYS A 38 2.33 25.95 9.99
N LEU A 39 2.80 25.48 11.14
CA LEU A 39 4.19 25.00 11.37
C LEU A 39 4.50 23.69 10.62
N GLY A 40 3.51 23.07 9.96
CA GLY A 40 3.70 21.87 9.16
C GLY A 40 3.85 20.59 9.98
N ARG A 41 3.62 20.64 11.30
CA ARG A 41 3.74 19.48 12.20
C ARG A 41 2.66 18.43 11.94
N HIS A 42 1.51 18.86 11.43
CA HIS A 42 0.41 18.00 10.95
C HIS A 42 0.44 17.77 9.43
N ASN A 43 1.57 18.02 8.77
CA ASN A 43 1.68 17.83 7.31
C ASN A 43 2.00 16.36 6.96
N ASN A 44 1.09 15.47 7.34
CA ASN A 44 1.14 14.04 7.00
C ASN A 44 1.16 13.83 5.48
N GLU A 45 0.58 14.74 4.71
CA GLU A 45 0.55 14.69 3.25
C GLU A 45 1.94 14.81 2.63
N LYS A 46 2.82 15.67 3.17
CA LYS A 46 4.20 15.80 2.71
C LYS A 46 5.02 14.56 3.01
N GLU A 47 4.87 13.96 4.19
CA GLU A 47 5.55 12.69 4.51
C GLU A 47 5.08 11.54 3.62
N ILE A 48 3.77 11.40 3.43
CA ILE A 48 3.18 10.35 2.59
C ILE A 48 3.61 10.55 1.13
N LYS A 49 3.70 11.81 0.65
CA LYS A 49 4.20 12.14 -0.69
C LYS A 49 5.69 11.83 -0.83
N ASN A 50 6.50 12.09 0.21
CA ASN A 50 7.93 11.81 0.17
C ASN A 50 8.21 10.29 0.18
N ARG A 51 7.48 9.49 0.98
CA ARG A 51 7.57 8.02 0.94
C ARG A 51 7.19 7.46 -0.43
N ARG A 52 6.15 7.99 -1.07
CA ARG A 52 5.73 7.60 -2.44
C ARG A 52 6.70 8.05 -3.54
N ASN A 53 7.58 9.00 -3.25
CA ASN A 53 8.56 9.53 -4.20
C ASN A 53 9.95 8.88 -4.11
N ASN A 54 10.13 7.83 -3.31
CA ASN A 54 11.37 7.08 -3.25
C ASN A 54 11.65 6.36 -4.58
N LYS A 55 12.39 7.05 -5.46
CA LYS A 55 12.83 6.56 -6.77
C LYS A 55 13.54 5.22 -6.65
N ILE A 56 14.37 5.05 -5.61
CA ILE A 56 15.12 3.81 -5.33
C ILE A 56 14.17 2.62 -5.15
N MET A 57 13.12 2.77 -4.34
CA MET A 57 12.15 1.70 -4.09
C MET A 57 11.38 1.33 -5.36
N LYS A 58 11.04 2.32 -6.20
CA LYS A 58 10.37 2.07 -7.49
C LYS A 58 11.24 1.25 -8.43
N TYR A 59 12.53 1.59 -8.55
CA TYR A 59 13.47 0.83 -9.38
C TYR A 59 13.76 -0.56 -8.79
N PHE A 60 13.82 -0.67 -7.47
CA PHE A 60 13.98 -1.97 -6.80
C PHE A 60 12.78 -2.88 -7.03
N ALA A 61 11.55 -2.35 -6.92
CA ALA A 61 10.33 -3.09 -7.24
C ALA A 61 10.27 -3.48 -8.72
N LEU A 62 10.68 -2.58 -9.63
CA LEU A 62 10.75 -2.87 -11.07
C LEU A 62 11.75 -3.99 -11.38
N ALA A 63 12.96 -3.90 -10.82
CA ALA A 63 14.00 -4.91 -10.97
C ALA A 63 13.55 -6.26 -10.40
N THR A 64 12.90 -6.26 -9.24
CA THR A 64 12.35 -7.47 -8.61
C THR A 64 11.34 -8.14 -9.52
N ASN A 65 10.42 -7.38 -10.12
CA ASN A 65 9.46 -7.91 -11.10
C ASN A 65 10.14 -8.49 -12.34
N MET A 66 11.22 -7.86 -12.84
CA MET A 66 12.02 -8.42 -13.93
C MET A 66 12.70 -9.74 -13.54
N VAL A 67 13.26 -9.84 -12.34
CA VAL A 67 13.87 -11.08 -11.82
C VAL A 67 12.83 -12.18 -11.75
N TYR A 68 11.59 -11.89 -11.32
CA TYR A 68 10.52 -12.89 -11.33
C TYR A 68 10.18 -13.37 -12.74
N ILE A 69 10.04 -12.47 -13.72
CA ILE A 69 9.72 -12.85 -15.11
C ILE A 69 10.79 -13.76 -15.72
N LEU A 70 12.06 -13.55 -15.37
CA LEU A 70 13.18 -14.35 -15.87
C LEU A 70 13.38 -15.66 -15.09
N SER A 71 13.31 -15.61 -13.75
CA SER A 71 13.59 -16.76 -12.89
C SER A 71 12.44 -17.76 -12.83
N LEU A 72 11.19 -17.30 -12.92
CA LEU A 72 10.01 -18.16 -12.86
C LEU A 72 10.01 -19.26 -13.93
N PRO A 73 10.21 -18.98 -15.25
CA PRO A 73 10.24 -20.03 -16.26
C PRO A 73 11.42 -21.00 -16.08
N ILE A 74 12.57 -20.52 -15.59
CA ILE A 74 13.74 -21.35 -15.30
C ILE A 74 13.45 -22.29 -14.14
N LEU A 75 12.90 -21.77 -13.04
CA LEU A 75 12.55 -22.54 -11.85
C LEU A 75 11.45 -23.57 -12.15
N LEU A 76 10.46 -23.18 -12.96
CA LEU A 76 9.35 -24.04 -13.37
C LEU A 76 9.86 -25.16 -14.31
N MET A 77 10.76 -24.86 -15.26
CA MET A 77 11.43 -25.89 -16.06
C MET A 77 12.22 -26.88 -15.19
N LEU A 78 12.99 -26.38 -14.22
CA LEU A 78 13.80 -27.22 -13.34
C LEU A 78 12.92 -28.11 -12.45
N GLY A 79 11.85 -27.53 -11.90
CA GLY A 79 10.86 -28.25 -11.09
C GLY A 79 10.14 -29.33 -11.89
N LEU A 80 9.63 -28.99 -13.08
CA LEU A 80 8.99 -29.96 -13.98
C LEU A 80 9.97 -31.06 -14.40
N TYR A 81 11.21 -30.71 -14.70
CA TYR A 81 12.24 -31.69 -15.08
C TYR A 81 12.44 -32.74 -13.98
N MET A 82 12.57 -32.33 -12.71
CA MET A 82 12.70 -33.27 -11.59
C MET A 82 11.44 -34.13 -11.41
N LEU A 83 10.26 -33.54 -11.57
CA LEU A 83 8.98 -34.23 -11.41
C LEU A 83 8.76 -35.27 -12.51
N LEU A 84 9.03 -34.91 -13.77
CA LEU A 84 8.93 -35.83 -14.91
C LEU A 84 9.98 -36.94 -14.84
N LYS A 85 11.21 -36.63 -14.40
CA LYS A 85 12.27 -37.64 -14.16
C LYS A 85 11.84 -38.68 -13.14
N LYS A 86 11.11 -38.28 -12.09
CA LYS A 86 10.64 -39.19 -11.04
C LYS A 86 9.47 -40.08 -11.49
N TYR A 87 8.56 -39.57 -12.33
CA TYR A 87 7.30 -40.27 -12.66
C TYR A 87 7.26 -40.98 -14.02
N LEU A 88 7.91 -40.44 -15.05
CA LEU A 88 7.69 -40.88 -16.45
C LEU A 88 8.95 -41.41 -17.15
N PHE A 89 10.15 -41.02 -16.72
CA PHE A 89 11.37 -41.29 -17.47
C PHE A 89 12.41 -42.03 -16.62
N LYS A 90 12.66 -43.31 -16.93
CA LYS A 90 13.80 -44.06 -16.40
C LYS A 90 15.14 -43.66 -17.04
N ALA A 91 15.13 -42.83 -18.09
CA ALA A 91 16.31 -42.35 -18.81
C ALA A 91 16.16 -40.87 -19.17
N ASP A 92 17.26 -40.10 -19.11
CA ASP A 92 17.30 -38.67 -19.43
C ASP A 92 17.06 -38.45 -20.94
N GLN A 93 15.79 -38.37 -21.36
CA GLN A 93 15.43 -38.10 -22.75
C GLN A 93 15.31 -36.58 -22.98
N PRO A 94 16.26 -35.95 -23.71
CA PRO A 94 16.27 -34.50 -23.94
C PRO A 94 15.09 -34.03 -24.82
N LEU A 95 14.40 -34.95 -25.51
CA LEU A 95 13.28 -34.66 -26.40
C LEU A 95 12.16 -33.88 -25.71
N VAL A 96 11.85 -34.19 -24.44
CA VAL A 96 10.80 -33.51 -23.68
C VAL A 96 11.14 -32.05 -23.44
N LEU A 97 12.42 -31.78 -23.16
CA LEU A 97 12.95 -30.43 -22.96
C LEU A 97 12.84 -29.61 -24.25
N VAL A 98 13.11 -30.23 -25.40
CA VAL A 98 12.95 -29.61 -26.73
C VAL A 98 11.49 -29.28 -27.00
N ILE A 99 10.55 -30.19 -26.71
CA ILE A 99 9.11 -29.94 -26.89
C ILE A 99 8.64 -28.80 -25.98
N PHE A 100 9.04 -28.80 -24.71
CA PHE A 100 8.72 -27.72 -23.78
C PHE A 100 9.31 -26.37 -24.20
N LEU A 101 10.54 -26.37 -24.76
CA LEU A 101 11.18 -25.17 -25.28
C LEU A 101 10.36 -24.57 -26.44
N VAL A 102 9.92 -25.40 -27.38
CA VAL A 102 9.12 -24.96 -28.54
C VAL A 102 7.76 -24.42 -28.08
N ILE A 103 7.05 -25.12 -27.20
CA ILE A 103 5.77 -24.65 -26.64
C ILE A 103 5.96 -23.34 -25.86
N GLY A 104 7.04 -23.25 -25.06
CA GLY A 104 7.39 -22.04 -24.31
C GLY A 104 7.67 -20.85 -25.22
N ALA A 105 8.43 -21.05 -26.30
CA ALA A 105 8.73 -20.00 -27.27
C ALA A 105 7.47 -19.51 -28.02
N VAL A 106 6.62 -20.43 -28.47
CA VAL A 106 5.35 -20.10 -29.14
C VAL A 106 4.42 -19.34 -28.19
N SER A 107 4.29 -19.80 -26.94
CA SER A 107 3.48 -19.13 -25.90
C SER A 107 4.01 -17.73 -25.56
N GLY A 108 5.33 -17.59 -25.41
CA GLY A 108 5.98 -16.30 -25.16
C GLY A 108 5.75 -15.30 -26.30
N TYR A 109 5.91 -15.75 -27.55
CA TYR A 109 5.65 -14.92 -28.74
C TYR A 109 4.19 -14.47 -28.81
N TRP A 110 3.25 -15.38 -28.56
CA TRP A 110 1.82 -15.05 -28.51
C TRP A 110 1.49 -14.02 -27.43
N SER A 111 2.09 -14.15 -26.24
CA SER A 111 1.94 -13.20 -25.14
C SER A 111 2.46 -11.80 -25.49
N LEU A 112 3.60 -11.71 -26.17
CA LEU A 112 4.16 -10.44 -26.63
C LEU A 112 3.26 -9.76 -27.67
N ILE A 113 2.77 -10.50 -28.67
CA ILE A 113 1.83 -9.97 -29.67
C ILE A 113 0.57 -9.42 -28.98
N LYS A 114 0.06 -10.12 -27.98
CA LYS A 114 -1.12 -9.69 -27.23
C LYS A 114 -0.86 -8.40 -26.44
N GLN A 115 0.31 -8.25 -25.83
CA GLN A 115 0.70 -7.02 -25.15
C GLN A 115 0.82 -5.84 -26.13
N VAL A 116 1.44 -6.05 -27.29
CA VAL A 116 1.60 -5.00 -28.32
C VAL A 116 0.25 -4.55 -28.87
N ASN A 117 -0.66 -5.48 -29.17
CA ASN A 117 -1.99 -5.14 -29.70
C ASN A 117 -2.91 -4.45 -28.68
N ASN A 118 -2.69 -4.67 -27.37
CA ASN A 118 -3.48 -4.04 -26.30
C ASN A 118 -3.06 -2.60 -25.97
N ILE A 119 -1.95 -2.10 -26.53
CA ILE A 119 -1.45 -0.73 -26.31
C ILE A 119 -2.08 0.25 -27.34
N LYS A 120 -3.01 -0.21 -28.19
CA LYS A 120 -3.69 0.63 -29.17
C LYS A 120 -4.77 1.52 -28.55
#